data_AF-A0A432SCF7-F1
#
_entry.id   AF-A0A432SCF7-F1
#
_cell.length_a   1.000
_cell.length_b   1.000
_cell.length_c   1.000
_cell.angle_alpha   90.00
_cell.angle_beta   90.00
_cell.angle_gamma   90.00
#
_symmetry.space_group_name_H-M   'P 1'
#
loop_
_entity.id
_entity.type
_entity.pdbx_description
1 polymer ?
#
loop_
_entity_poly.entity_id
_entity_poly.type
_entity_poly.pdbx_seq_one_letter_code
_entity_poly.pdbx_strand_id
1 'polypeptide(L)' 'SNVTNMYEMFYACEEFNQDISKWDVSSVKDMSYMFSECVLFSQGISKWDVSKVEDMDDIFRGCEIREENKPKFNG' A
#
# COMPACT_ATOMS: atom_id res chain seq x y z
N SER A 1 2.25 14.75 -5.44
CA SER A 1 0.78 14.65 -5.54
C SER A 1 0.13 15.28 -4.31
N ASN A 2 -1.10 15.80 -4.37
CA ASN A 2 -1.83 16.31 -3.19
C ASN A 2 -2.77 15.26 -2.57
N VAL A 3 -2.62 13.98 -2.96
CA VAL A 3 -3.43 12.89 -2.39
C VAL A 3 -3.03 12.66 -0.95
N THR A 4 -4.00 12.75 -0.05
CA THR A 4 -3.81 12.54 1.39
C THR A 4 -4.49 11.29 1.92
N ASN A 5 -5.38 10.65 1.14
CA ASN A 5 -6.13 9.47 1.55
C ASN A 5 -6.13 8.45 0.39
N MET A 6 -5.78 7.21 0.70
CA MET A 6 -5.80 6.05 -0.18
C MET A 6 -6.55 4.86 0.46
N TYR A 7 -7.43 5.15 1.42
CA TYR A 7 -8.30 4.18 2.09
C TYR A 7 -9.03 3.30 1.08
N GLU A 8 -8.92 1.98 1.23
CA GLU A 8 -9.61 0.96 0.42
C GLU A 8 -9.46 1.11 -1.11
N MET A 9 -8.45 1.84 -1.60
CA MET A 9 -8.36 2.21 -3.02
C MET A 9 -8.38 1.01 -3.99
N PHE A 10 -7.84 -0.13 -3.56
CA PHE A 10 -7.85 -1.40 -4.29
C PHE A 10 -8.50 -2.54 -3.50
N TYR A 11 -9.33 -2.24 -2.51
CA TYR A 11 -9.97 -3.28 -1.69
C TYR A 11 -10.65 -4.36 -2.55
N ALA A 12 -10.35 -5.63 -2.26
CA ALA A 12 -10.86 -6.82 -2.95
C ALA A 12 -10.63 -6.85 -4.47
N CYS A 13 -9.64 -6.10 -4.98
CA CYS A 13 -9.19 -6.22 -6.36
C CYS A 13 -8.23 -7.41 -6.47
N GLU A 14 -8.76 -8.64 -6.41
CA GLU A 14 -8.00 -9.89 -6.35
C GLU A 14 -6.91 -10.01 -7.42
N GLU A 15 -7.17 -9.48 -8.64
CA GLU A 15 -6.25 -9.53 -9.78
C GLU A 15 -5.26 -8.35 -9.88
N PHE A 16 -5.32 -7.37 -8.96
CA PHE A 16 -4.48 -6.19 -9.05
C PHE A 16 -3.01 -6.50 -8.78
N ASN A 17 -2.14 -6.28 -9.78
CA ASN A 17 -0.70 -6.46 -9.66
C ASN A 17 0.10 -5.52 -10.58
N GLN A 18 -0.41 -4.31 -10.81
CA GLN A 18 0.20 -3.34 -11.73
C GLN A 18 1.40 -2.63 -11.09
N ASP A 19 2.41 -2.26 -11.89
CA ASP A 19 3.57 -1.52 -11.38
C ASP A 19 3.18 -0.12 -10.90
N ILE A 20 3.20 0.04 -9.58
CA ILE A 20 2.96 1.30 -8.85
C ILE A 20 4.20 1.75 -8.05
N SER A 21 5.36 1.16 -8.34
CA SER A 21 6.62 1.44 -7.62
C SER A 21 7.05 2.92 -7.68
N LYS A 22 6.52 3.67 -8.66
CA LYS A 22 6.81 5.09 -8.91
C LYS A 22 5.78 6.06 -8.32
N TRP A 23 4.76 5.58 -7.62
CA TRP A 23 3.77 6.45 -7.00
C TRP A 23 4.41 7.31 -5.90
N ASP A 24 4.10 8.60 -5.93
CA ASP A 24 4.45 9.54 -4.86
C ASP A 24 3.35 9.52 -3.79
N VAL A 25 3.64 8.82 -2.69
CA VAL A 25 2.76 8.69 -1.53
C VAL A 25 3.21 9.51 -0.32
N SER A 26 4.20 10.39 -0.49
CA SER A 26 4.86 11.16 0.58
C SER A 26 3.96 12.16 1.32
N SER A 27 2.72 12.35 0.86
CA SER A 27 1.71 13.22 1.48
C SER A 27 0.48 12.45 2.00
N VAL A 28 0.45 11.12 1.83
CA VAL A 28 -0.66 10.29 2.26
C VAL A 28 -0.66 10.19 3.79
N LYS A 29 -1.87 10.26 4.36
CA LYS A 29 -2.16 10.16 5.79
C LYS A 29 -2.87 8.87 6.14
N ASP A 30 -3.66 8.33 5.23
CA ASP A 30 -4.44 7.12 5.46
C ASP A 30 -4.26 6.16 4.28
N MET A 31 -3.76 4.97 4.59
CA MET A 31 -3.62 3.85 3.65
C MET A 31 -4.38 2.61 4.12
N SER A 32 -5.21 2.72 5.15
CA SER A 32 -5.88 1.56 5.74
C SER A 32 -6.67 0.77 4.69
N TYR A 33 -6.55 -0.56 4.74
CA TYR A 33 -7.17 -1.51 3.82
C TYR A 33 -6.86 -1.32 2.33
N MET A 34 -5.88 -0.49 1.95
CA MET A 34 -5.66 -0.10 0.54
C MET A 34 -5.53 -1.28 -0.42
N PHE A 35 -4.86 -2.36 -0.02
CA PHE A 35 -4.73 -3.59 -0.81
C PHE A 35 -5.39 -4.79 -0.14
N SER A 36 -6.23 -4.61 0.88
CA SER A 36 -6.83 -5.75 1.57
C SER A 36 -7.62 -6.62 0.59
N GLU A 37 -7.42 -7.93 0.68
CA GLU A 37 -7.96 -8.97 -0.22
C GLU A 37 -7.48 -8.86 -1.69
N CYS A 38 -6.39 -8.14 -1.98
CA CYS A 38 -5.69 -8.21 -3.27
C CYS A 38 -4.76 -9.44 -3.33
N VAL A 39 -5.36 -10.62 -3.55
CA VAL A 39 -4.67 -11.91 -3.50
C VAL A 39 -3.40 -11.95 -4.37
N LEU A 40 -3.46 -11.43 -5.60
CA LEU A 40 -2.32 -11.48 -6.54
C LEU A 40 -1.33 -10.31 -6.39
N PHE A 41 -1.53 -9.39 -5.44
CA PHE A 41 -0.66 -8.23 -5.31
C PHE A 41 0.69 -8.62 -4.69
N SER A 42 1.76 -8.50 -5.48
CA SER A 42 3.12 -8.88 -5.09
C SER A 42 4.18 -7.82 -5.43
N GLN A 43 3.77 -6.62 -5.81
CA GLN A 43 4.68 -5.57 -6.32
C GLN A 43 5.66 -5.07 -5.26
N GLY A 44 6.87 -4.73 -5.72
CA GLY A 44 7.90 -4.11 -4.89
C GLY A 44 7.64 -2.62 -4.66
N ILE A 45 7.09 -2.29 -3.50
CA ILE A 45 6.78 -0.91 -3.07
C ILE A 45 7.62 -0.47 -1.85
N SER A 46 8.72 -1.17 -1.57
CA SER A 46 9.63 -0.89 -0.45
C SER A 46 10.33 0.48 -0.52
N LYS A 47 10.23 1.18 -1.65
CA LYS A 47 10.75 2.54 -1.86
C LYS A 47 9.74 3.65 -1.55
N TRP A 48 8.49 3.31 -1.27
CA TRP A 48 7.48 4.30 -0.91
C TRP A 48 7.87 5.01 0.38
N ASP A 49 7.84 6.35 0.35
CA ASP A 49 7.98 7.17 1.54
C ASP A 49 6.64 7.24 2.27
N VAL A 50 6.51 6.38 3.28
CA VAL A 50 5.31 6.27 4.11
C VAL A 50 5.45 6.98 5.46
N SER A 51 6.44 7.88 5.60
CA SER A 51 6.77 8.55 6.87
C SER A 51 5.67 9.46 7.43
N LYS A 52 4.69 9.85 6.60
CA LYS A 52 3.57 10.71 7.01
C LYS A 52 2.25 9.98 7.22
N VAL A 53 2.20 8.70 6.90
CA VAL A 53 0.99 7.89 7.02
C VAL A 53 0.72 7.66 8.50
N GLU A 54 -0.49 7.97 8.92
CA GLU A 54 -0.97 7.89 10.30
C GLU A 54 -1.77 6.60 10.53
N ASP A 55 -2.41 6.07 9.47
CA ASP A 55 -3.16 4.81 9.52
C ASP A 55 -2.70 3.83 8.42
N MET A 56 -2.30 2.64 8.85
CA MET A 56 -1.83 1.52 8.02
C MET A 56 -2.53 0.21 8.37
N ASP A 57 -3.72 0.27 8.98
CA ASP A 57 -4.41 -0.94 9.39
C ASP A 57 -4.72 -1.84 8.19
N ASP A 58 -4.38 -3.13 8.34
CA ASP A 58 -4.73 -4.21 7.40
C ASP A 58 -4.40 -3.95 5.91
N ILE A 59 -3.42 -3.09 5.56
CA ILE A 59 -3.09 -2.73 4.16
C ILE A 59 -2.97 -3.97 3.26
N PHE A 60 -2.30 -5.01 3.76
CA PHE A 60 -1.96 -6.22 2.99
C PHE A 60 -2.67 -7.47 3.52
N ARG A 61 -3.77 -7.32 4.27
CA ARG A 61 -4.54 -8.47 4.74
C ARG A 61 -5.00 -9.28 3.52
N GLY A 62 -4.70 -10.59 3.50
CA GLY A 62 -5.06 -11.46 2.38
C GLY A 62 -4.16 -11.35 1.13
N CYS A 63 -3.10 -10.53 1.14
CA CYS A 63 -2.17 -10.42 0.01
C CYS A 63 -0.98 -11.38 0.12
N GLU A 64 -0.41 -11.77 -1.02
CA GLU A 64 0.83 -12.57 -1.10
C GLU A 64 2.13 -11.74 -1.09
N ILE A 65 2.07 -10.45 -0.76
CA ILE A 65 3.25 -9.58 -0.74
C ILE A 65 4.29 -10.00 0.31
N ARG A 66 5.55 -10.11 -0.13
CA ARG A 66 6.68 -10.47 0.72
C ARG A 66 7.21 -9.28 1.51
N GLU A 67 7.82 -9.53 2.66
CA GLU A 67 8.38 -8.50 3.56
C GLU A 67 9.37 -7.56 2.84
N GLU A 68 10.23 -8.08 1.96
CA GLU A 68 11.20 -7.26 1.21
C GLU A 68 10.55 -6.27 0.22
N ASN A 69 9.29 -6.51 -0.13
CA ASN A 69 8.51 -5.69 -1.05
C ASN A 69 7.62 -4.67 -0.32
N LYS A 70 7.42 -4.83 0.99
CA LYS A 70 6.60 -3.91 1.79
C LYS A 70 7.33 -2.59 2.04
N PRO A 71 6.60 -1.45 2.15
CA PRO A 71 7.18 -0.19 2.63
C PRO A 71 7.75 -0.39 4.04
N LYS A 72 8.88 0.26 4.34
CA LYS A 72 9.46 0.20 5.69
C LYS A 72 8.66 1.10 6.62
N PHE A 73 7.96 0.49 7.56
CA PHE A 73 7.33 1.21 8.65
C PHE A 73 8.34 1.43 9.77
N ASN A 74 8.58 2.70 10.11
CA ASN A 74 9.29 3.06 11.33
C ASN A 74 8.23 3.26 12.42
N GLY A 75 7.65 2.16 12.90
CA GLY A 75 6.83 2.15 14.11
C GLY A 75 7.67 2.31 15.35
#